data_AF-A0A8S9BH17-F1
#
_entry.id   AF-A0A8S9BH17-F1
#
_cell.length_a   1.000
_cell.length_b   1.000
_cell.length_c   1.000
_cell.angle_alpha   90.00
_cell.angle_beta   90.00
_cell.angle_gamma   90.00
#
_symmetry.space_group_name_H-M   'P 1'
#
loop_
_entity.id
_entity.type
_entity.pdbx_description
1 polymer ?
#
loop_
_entity_poly.entity_id
_entity_poly.type
_entity_poly.pdbx_seq_one_letter_code
_entity_poly.pdbx_strand_id
1 'polypeptide(L)'
;MLLPRLQPPLRAAITSITRSAAPGSQTTCLNEVFAQLAIGTARRGNGVGTTFVRHASHKAQGAVNKAKDGPGKRLGAKKSGEQYVIPGNIIFRQRGTHWFPGDNCAMGRDHTIYATEAGYVKYYKDPEKNPKRQYIGVVFEREQVLPLPRNAMRRRRLNMVATKIEHPEVVVKTDLIMEGNAETGVTIRQRKNKERKGEEGRNLRLRPGYMYRESNWEIGRAAERAQVKVREFKPRDRWTAWRKATIRKAKNTEKRGLGRKIK
;
A
#
# COMPACT_ATOMS: atom_id res chain seq x y z
N MET A 1 31.18 -44.54 -3.80
CA MET A 1 29.79 -44.83 -3.38
C MET A 1 28.88 -44.70 -4.60
N LEU A 2 28.34 -45.84 -5.03
CA LEU A 2 27.20 -46.12 -5.91
C LEU A 2 27.02 -45.32 -7.22
N LEU A 3 27.42 -45.98 -8.31
CA LEU A 3 27.01 -45.76 -9.72
C LEU A 3 25.52 -46.15 -9.93
N PRO A 4 24.81 -45.52 -10.87
CA PRO A 4 23.42 -45.86 -11.19
C PRO A 4 23.33 -47.15 -12.03
N ARG A 5 22.47 -48.09 -11.58
CA ARG A 5 22.20 -49.38 -12.23
C ARG A 5 21.24 -49.25 -13.41
N LEU A 6 21.59 -49.95 -14.49
CA LEU A 6 20.78 -50.20 -15.69
C LEU A 6 19.90 -51.47 -15.51
N GLN A 7 18.58 -51.33 -15.76
CA GLN A 7 17.59 -52.28 -16.36
C GLN A 7 17.30 -53.67 -15.70
N PRO A 8 16.22 -54.43 -16.07
CA PRO A 8 14.90 -54.20 -16.72
C PRO A 8 13.70 -54.91 -15.99
N PRO A 9 12.45 -54.99 -16.54
CA PRO A 9 12.11 -56.14 -17.41
C PRO A 9 11.18 -55.79 -18.61
N LEU A 10 11.71 -55.91 -19.82
CA LEU A 10 10.94 -56.29 -21.02
C LEU A 10 11.09 -57.80 -21.18
N ARG A 11 10.06 -58.55 -20.76
CA ARG A 11 9.98 -60.00 -20.95
C ARG A 11 8.54 -60.42 -21.19
N ALA A 12 8.03 -60.11 -22.37
CA ALA A 12 6.89 -60.78 -22.98
C ALA A 12 6.91 -60.49 -24.49
N ALA A 13 6.70 -61.52 -25.30
CA ALA A 13 6.74 -61.52 -26.76
C ALA A 13 8.14 -61.41 -27.38
N ILE A 14 8.82 -62.57 -27.53
CA ILE A 14 9.54 -63.07 -28.72
C ILE A 14 10.10 -64.44 -28.28
N THR A 15 9.21 -65.44 -28.15
CA THR A 15 9.57 -66.86 -28.10
C THR A 15 8.41 -67.68 -28.62
N SER A 16 8.11 -67.52 -29.90
CA SER A 16 7.35 -68.50 -30.67
C SER A 16 7.60 -68.19 -32.14
N ILE A 17 7.87 -69.24 -32.92
CA ILE A 17 8.17 -69.23 -34.37
C ILE A 17 9.68 -69.16 -34.68
N THR A 18 10.40 -70.24 -34.33
CA THR A 18 11.43 -70.85 -35.20
C THR A 18 11.67 -72.31 -34.78
N ARG A 19 11.10 -73.25 -35.54
CA ARG A 19 11.44 -74.69 -35.66
C ARG A 19 10.61 -75.17 -36.86
N SER A 20 11.08 -75.82 -37.93
CA SER A 20 12.34 -76.41 -38.36
C SER A 20 12.19 -76.74 -39.88
N ALA A 21 13.31 -76.85 -40.61
CA ALA A 21 13.47 -77.33 -42.00
C ALA A 21 12.89 -78.75 -42.22
N ALA A 22 12.63 -79.29 -43.43
CA ALA A 22 13.48 -79.43 -44.64
C ALA A 22 12.64 -79.96 -45.86
N PRO A 23 13.22 -80.58 -46.92
CA PRO A 23 14.00 -80.03 -48.05
C PRO A 23 13.37 -80.36 -49.44
N GLY A 24 13.80 -79.66 -50.50
CA GLY A 24 13.38 -79.97 -51.88
C GLY A 24 14.27 -79.33 -52.94
N SER A 25 15.29 -80.11 -53.33
CA SER A 25 16.18 -80.07 -54.51
C SER A 25 15.92 -79.09 -55.68
N GLN A 26 17.06 -78.56 -56.17
CA GLN A 26 17.46 -78.31 -57.56
C GLN A 26 17.83 -76.87 -57.92
N THR A 27 19.07 -76.79 -58.39
CA THR A 27 19.80 -75.67 -58.96
C THR A 27 19.08 -75.08 -60.18
N THR A 28 18.80 -73.78 -60.16
CA THR A 28 18.69 -73.01 -61.40
C THR A 28 19.68 -71.85 -61.40
N CYS A 29 20.24 -71.68 -62.57
CA CYS A 29 21.47 -70.99 -62.90
C CYS A 29 21.32 -69.46 -62.90
N LEU A 30 22.47 -68.78 -62.75
CA LEU A 30 22.64 -67.32 -62.64
C LEU A 30 21.97 -66.46 -63.74
N ASN A 31 21.42 -67.06 -64.79
CA ASN A 31 20.71 -66.36 -65.86
C ASN A 31 19.24 -66.06 -65.53
N GLU A 32 18.61 -66.71 -64.54
CA GLU A 32 17.23 -66.37 -64.12
C GLU A 32 17.17 -65.14 -63.18
N VAL A 33 18.29 -64.82 -62.52
CA VAL A 33 18.38 -63.66 -61.61
C VAL A 33 18.36 -62.33 -62.38
N PHE A 34 18.89 -62.29 -63.60
CA PHE A 34 18.88 -61.10 -64.44
C PHE A 34 17.53 -60.83 -65.13
N ALA A 35 16.66 -61.83 -65.27
CA ALA A 35 15.31 -61.66 -65.81
C ALA A 35 14.33 -61.00 -64.82
N GLN A 36 14.61 -61.08 -63.50
CA GLN A 36 13.78 -60.47 -62.46
C GLN A 36 14.07 -58.98 -62.23
N LEU A 37 15.13 -58.43 -62.84
CA LEU A 37 15.50 -57.01 -62.78
C LEU A 37 15.07 -56.19 -64.01
N ALA A 38 14.38 -56.83 -64.97
CA ALA A 38 13.76 -56.10 -66.07
C ALA A 38 12.55 -55.29 -65.52
N ILE A 39 12.65 -53.97 -65.59
CA ILE A 39 11.57 -53.02 -65.26
C ILE A 39 10.49 -53.16 -66.33
N GLY A 40 9.68 -54.21 -66.22
CA GLY A 40 8.51 -54.47 -67.03
C GLY A 40 7.29 -53.83 -66.37
N THR A 41 6.66 -52.88 -67.06
CA THR A 41 5.38 -52.31 -66.68
C THR A 41 4.28 -53.37 -66.81
N ALA A 42 4.02 -54.13 -65.75
CA ALA A 42 2.92 -55.07 -65.69
C ALA A 42 2.09 -54.91 -64.40
N ARG A 43 0.78 -54.82 -64.62
CA ARG A 43 -0.31 -54.56 -63.69
C ARG A 43 -0.40 -55.51 -62.49
N ARG A 44 -0.78 -54.91 -61.36
CA ARG A 44 -1.71 -55.37 -60.30
C ARG A 44 -1.51 -56.79 -59.77
N GLY A 45 -0.89 -56.86 -58.60
CA GLY A 45 -1.25 -57.82 -57.56
C GLY A 45 -1.65 -57.05 -56.31
N ASN A 46 -2.80 -57.39 -55.72
CA ASN A 46 -3.35 -56.84 -54.48
C ASN A 46 -2.35 -56.99 -53.32
N GLY A 47 -1.43 -56.04 -53.18
CA GLY A 47 -0.73 -55.81 -51.92
C GLY A 47 -1.71 -55.13 -50.99
N VAL A 48 -2.10 -55.81 -49.91
CA VAL A 48 -2.66 -55.14 -48.72
C VAL A 48 -1.57 -54.18 -48.24
N GLY A 49 -1.60 -52.96 -48.77
CA GLY A 49 -0.76 -51.88 -48.31
C GLY A 49 -1.20 -51.59 -46.89
N THR A 50 -0.53 -52.19 -45.92
CA THR A 50 -0.56 -51.71 -44.54
C THR A 50 -0.02 -50.29 -44.59
N THR A 51 -0.92 -49.33 -44.78
CA THR A 51 -0.63 -47.93 -44.58
C THR A 51 -0.32 -47.84 -43.09
N PHE A 52 0.96 -47.97 -42.74
CA PHE A 52 1.43 -47.65 -41.40
C PHE A 52 1.21 -46.15 -41.25
N VAL A 53 0.03 -45.79 -40.74
CA VAL A 53 -0.26 -44.45 -40.23
C VAL A 53 0.68 -44.29 -39.06
N ARG A 54 1.80 -43.60 -39.29
CA ARG A 54 2.66 -43.15 -38.20
C ARG A 54 1.87 -42.08 -37.46
N HIS A 55 1.19 -42.45 -36.39
CA HIS A 55 0.76 -41.46 -35.42
C HIS A 55 2.02 -40.78 -34.91
N ALA A 56 2.19 -39.50 -35.24
CA ALA A 56 3.23 -38.69 -34.63
C ALA A 56 3.02 -38.73 -33.12
N SER A 57 3.88 -39.43 -32.39
CA SER A 57 3.94 -39.31 -30.94
C SER A 57 4.51 -37.93 -30.66
N HIS A 58 3.63 -36.95 -30.53
CA HIS A 58 3.99 -35.65 -29.99
C HIS A 58 4.57 -35.93 -28.60
N LYS A 59 5.90 -35.81 -28.44
CA LYS A 59 6.60 -35.94 -27.16
C LYS A 59 5.78 -35.19 -26.11
N ALA A 60 5.12 -35.94 -25.24
CA ALA A 60 4.24 -35.41 -24.23
C ALA A 60 5.04 -34.49 -23.28
N GLN A 61 4.52 -33.26 -23.15
CA GLN A 61 4.39 -32.54 -21.88
C GLN A 61 5.64 -31.99 -21.16
N GLY A 62 6.64 -31.46 -21.87
CA GLY A 62 7.78 -30.80 -21.21
C GLY A 62 7.65 -29.28 -21.00
N ALA A 63 7.46 -28.52 -22.08
CA ALA A 63 7.74 -27.08 -22.08
C ALA A 63 6.94 -26.23 -23.09
N VAL A 64 6.14 -26.86 -23.97
CA VAL A 64 5.53 -26.17 -25.13
C VAL A 64 4.26 -25.38 -24.77
N ASN A 65 3.63 -25.69 -23.64
CA ASN A 65 2.52 -24.92 -23.05
C ASN A 65 2.96 -24.11 -21.82
N LYS A 66 4.08 -23.38 -21.91
CA LYS A 66 4.51 -22.45 -20.85
C LYS A 66 4.45 -21.01 -21.35
N ALA A 67 3.54 -20.22 -20.81
CA ALA A 67 3.69 -18.77 -20.78
C ALA A 67 3.01 -18.26 -19.51
N LYS A 68 3.79 -17.93 -18.49
CA LYS A 68 3.27 -17.13 -17.37
C LYS A 68 4.35 -16.31 -16.68
N ASP A 69 5.24 -15.73 -17.46
CA ASP A 69 6.05 -14.61 -16.96
C ASP A 69 5.26 -13.32 -17.15
N GLY A 70 4.76 -12.78 -16.04
CA GLY A 70 4.11 -11.48 -16.03
C GLY A 70 5.11 -10.36 -16.31
N PRO A 71 4.64 -9.17 -16.74
CA PRO A 71 5.54 -8.05 -16.99
C PRO A 71 6.29 -7.69 -15.71
N GLY A 72 7.58 -7.35 -15.87
CA GLY A 72 8.45 -6.90 -14.79
C GLY A 72 7.81 -5.75 -14.00
N LYS A 73 7.84 -5.85 -12.67
CA LYS A 73 7.14 -4.90 -11.77
C LYS A 73 7.92 -3.60 -11.52
N ARG A 74 9.09 -3.43 -12.15
CA ARG A 74 9.95 -2.23 -12.04
C ARG A 74 10.24 -1.85 -10.58
N LEU A 75 10.50 -2.85 -9.74
CA LEU A 75 10.93 -2.66 -8.34
C LEU A 75 12.36 -2.11 -8.27
N GLY A 76 12.86 -1.83 -7.07
CA GLY A 76 14.20 -1.33 -6.81
C GLY A 76 14.28 0.17 -6.52
N ALA A 77 15.51 0.67 -6.49
CA ALA A 77 15.82 2.06 -6.25
C ALA A 77 15.30 2.96 -7.37
N LYS A 78 14.77 4.12 -6.99
CA LYS A 78 14.32 5.21 -7.86
C LYS A 78 15.16 6.47 -7.66
N LYS A 79 15.75 6.60 -6.48
CA LYS A 79 16.73 7.63 -6.15
C LYS A 79 17.98 6.98 -5.59
N SER A 80 19.15 7.40 -6.07
CA SER A 80 20.43 6.91 -5.55
C SER A 80 20.84 7.68 -4.29
N GLY A 81 21.92 7.24 -3.64
CA GLY A 81 22.54 8.02 -2.57
C GLY A 81 22.92 9.42 -3.04
N GLU A 82 22.79 10.39 -2.15
CA GLU A 82 23.12 11.81 -2.33
C GLU A 82 22.30 12.54 -3.40
N GLN A 83 21.26 11.92 -3.94
CA GLN A 83 20.37 12.56 -4.88
C GLN A 83 19.36 13.47 -4.16
N TYR A 84 19.11 14.64 -4.74
CA TYR A 84 18.11 15.58 -4.23
C TYR A 84 16.68 15.05 -4.45
N VAL A 85 15.83 15.18 -3.44
CA VAL A 85 14.43 14.77 -3.42
C VAL A 85 13.54 15.83 -2.78
N ILE A 86 12.28 15.86 -3.21
CA ILE A 86 11.21 16.67 -2.62
C ILE A 86 10.20 15.75 -1.90
N PRO A 87 9.36 16.28 -1.00
CA PRO A 87 8.31 15.50 -0.36
C PRO A 87 7.43 14.76 -1.38
N GLY A 88 7.12 13.49 -1.10
CA GLY A 88 6.32 12.63 -1.97
C GLY A 88 7.12 11.85 -3.02
N ASN A 89 8.39 12.21 -3.28
CA ASN A 89 9.21 11.44 -4.21
C ASN A 89 9.44 10.01 -3.70
N ILE A 90 9.23 9.03 -4.57
CA ILE A 90 9.53 7.63 -4.29
C ILE A 90 11.05 7.44 -4.35
N ILE A 91 11.61 6.82 -3.31
CA ILE A 91 13.05 6.51 -3.22
C ILE A 91 13.29 5.04 -3.56
N PHE A 92 12.46 4.12 -3.05
CA PHE A 92 12.65 2.68 -3.27
C PHE A 92 11.29 1.95 -3.32
N ARG A 93 11.07 1.14 -4.37
CA ARG A 93 9.91 0.25 -4.48
C ARG A 93 10.32 -1.18 -4.20
N GLN A 94 9.65 -1.87 -3.30
CA GLN A 94 10.06 -3.20 -2.84
C GLN A 94 8.87 -4.13 -2.61
N ARG A 95 9.17 -5.43 -2.44
CA ARG A 95 8.24 -6.42 -1.91
C ARG A 95 8.77 -6.82 -0.54
N GLY A 96 7.94 -6.64 0.49
CA GLY A 96 8.43 -6.66 1.87
C GLY A 96 9.38 -5.49 2.16
N THR A 97 10.02 -5.53 3.32
CA THR A 97 10.89 -4.45 3.82
C THR A 97 12.36 -4.87 3.79
N HIS A 98 13.00 -4.77 2.63
CA HIS A 98 14.46 -4.93 2.52
C HIS A 98 15.15 -3.71 3.13
N TRP A 99 14.67 -2.54 2.75
CA TRP A 99 15.03 -1.27 3.35
C TRP A 99 13.91 -0.79 4.27
N PHE A 100 14.27 -0.17 5.38
CA PHE A 100 13.35 0.44 6.33
C PHE A 100 13.37 1.97 6.22
N PRO A 101 12.25 2.64 6.53
CA PRO A 101 12.24 4.10 6.60
C PRO A 101 13.11 4.58 7.77
N GLY A 102 14.08 5.44 7.45
CA GLY A 102 14.93 6.17 8.37
C GLY A 102 14.44 7.59 8.62
N ASP A 103 15.37 8.52 8.84
CA ASP A 103 15.03 9.93 9.07
C ASP A 103 14.38 10.58 7.84
N ASN A 104 13.31 11.35 8.07
CA ASN A 104 12.56 12.11 7.04
C ASN A 104 12.09 11.27 5.84
N CYS A 105 11.85 9.99 6.09
CA CYS A 105 11.27 9.03 5.17
C CYS A 105 10.04 8.38 5.80
N ALA A 106 9.07 8.04 4.97
CA ALA A 106 7.92 7.25 5.37
C ALA A 106 7.72 6.06 4.43
N MET A 107 6.88 5.12 4.86
CA MET A 107 6.63 3.87 4.15
C MET A 107 5.15 3.77 3.78
N GLY A 108 4.87 3.46 2.51
CA GLY A 108 3.52 3.24 2.00
C GLY A 108 2.98 1.86 2.33
N ARG A 109 1.71 1.61 1.95
CA ARG A 109 1.03 0.32 2.14
C ARG A 109 1.77 -0.85 1.48
N ASP A 110 2.38 -0.62 0.32
CA ASP A 110 3.14 -1.63 -0.42
C ASP A 110 4.63 -1.64 -0.04
N HIS A 111 4.98 -1.07 1.11
CA HIS A 111 6.35 -0.91 1.61
C HIS A 111 7.26 -0.03 0.73
N THR A 112 6.68 0.74 -0.19
CA THR A 112 7.41 1.77 -0.94
C THR A 112 7.89 2.86 0.01
N ILE A 113 9.17 3.21 -0.05
CA ILE A 113 9.75 4.29 0.75
C ILE A 113 9.69 5.58 -0.06
N TYR A 114 9.20 6.65 0.56
CA TYR A 114 9.11 7.98 -0.02
C TYR A 114 9.63 9.04 0.95
N ALA A 115 10.08 10.17 0.38
CA ALA A 115 10.59 11.31 1.15
C ALA A 115 9.44 12.09 1.79
N THR A 116 9.57 12.49 3.05
CA THR A 116 8.62 13.40 3.71
C THR A 116 9.06 14.85 3.66
N GLU A 117 10.36 15.09 3.52
CA GLU A 117 10.96 16.43 3.48
C GLU A 117 11.90 16.57 2.28
N ALA A 118 12.19 17.81 1.89
CA ALA A 118 13.16 18.09 0.83
C ALA A 118 14.60 17.96 1.35
N GLY A 119 15.46 17.28 0.58
CA GLY A 119 16.83 17.02 1.00
C GLY A 119 17.55 16.01 0.11
N TYR A 120 18.55 15.33 0.66
CA TYR A 120 19.40 14.36 -0.04
C TYR A 120 19.23 12.96 0.56
N VAL A 121 19.10 11.94 -0.30
CA VAL A 121 18.90 10.56 0.14
C VAL A 121 20.20 9.98 0.71
N LYS A 122 20.14 9.29 1.85
CA LYS A 122 21.26 8.55 2.44
C LYS A 122 20.81 7.13 2.79
N TYR A 123 21.61 6.15 2.37
CA TYR A 123 21.47 4.74 2.73
C TYR A 123 22.42 4.43 3.87
N TYR A 124 21.94 3.87 4.97
CA TYR A 124 22.76 3.65 6.16
C TYR A 124 22.29 2.42 6.96
N LYS A 125 23.14 1.98 7.89
CA LYS A 125 22.80 0.98 8.90
C LYS A 125 22.85 1.65 10.26
N ASP A 126 21.91 1.29 11.13
CA ASP A 126 21.81 1.86 12.47
C ASP A 126 21.87 0.70 13.48
N PRO A 127 23.07 0.36 13.98
CA PRO A 127 23.24 -0.75 14.89
C PRO A 127 22.62 -0.49 16.27
N GLU A 128 22.56 0.77 16.70
CA GLU A 128 21.94 1.15 17.98
C GLU A 128 20.42 0.91 17.95
N LYS A 129 19.78 1.21 16.82
CA LYS A 129 18.33 0.99 16.66
C LYS A 129 18.00 -0.45 16.33
N ASN A 130 18.66 -1.04 15.33
CA ASN A 130 18.52 -2.45 15.01
C ASN A 130 19.70 -2.97 14.17
N PRO A 131 20.50 -3.92 14.69
CA PRO A 131 21.74 -4.36 14.04
C PRO A 131 21.53 -5.10 12.72
N LYS A 132 20.34 -5.66 12.47
CA LYS A 132 20.07 -6.47 11.27
C LYS A 132 19.44 -5.68 10.13
N ARG A 133 19.00 -4.45 10.38
CA ARG A 133 18.20 -3.67 9.44
C ARG A 133 19.03 -2.60 8.74
N GLN A 134 18.61 -2.27 7.53
CA GLN A 134 19.18 -1.21 6.72
C GLN A 134 18.12 -0.14 6.48
N TYR A 135 18.51 1.12 6.49
CA TYR A 135 17.62 2.26 6.50
C TYR A 135 17.90 3.20 5.32
N ILE A 136 16.84 3.89 4.89
CA ILE A 136 16.91 4.97 3.93
C ILE A 136 16.38 6.22 4.61
N GLY A 137 17.21 7.25 4.70
CA GLY A 137 16.83 8.56 5.24
C GLY A 137 17.02 9.67 4.22
N VAL A 138 16.46 10.85 4.54
CA VAL A 138 16.68 12.09 3.81
C VAL A 138 17.27 13.12 4.78
N VAL A 139 18.42 13.67 4.41
CA VAL A 139 19.13 14.71 5.17
C VAL A 139 18.97 16.08 4.51
N PHE A 140 19.03 17.16 5.27
CA PHE A 140 18.83 18.51 4.73
C PHE A 140 20.05 19.03 3.96
N GLU A 141 21.23 18.72 4.47
CA GLU A 141 22.53 19.09 3.90
C GLU A 141 23.17 17.86 3.27
N ARG A 142 23.83 18.02 2.12
CA ARG A 142 24.40 16.88 1.38
C ARG A 142 25.51 16.16 2.15
N GLU A 143 26.26 16.91 2.96
CA GLU A 143 27.40 16.44 3.74
C GLU A 143 26.99 15.72 5.03
N GLN A 144 25.75 15.89 5.48
CA GLN A 144 25.26 15.25 6.70
C GLN A 144 25.28 13.72 6.55
N VAL A 145 25.88 13.05 7.54
CA VAL A 145 25.99 11.59 7.60
C VAL A 145 24.93 11.03 8.57
N LEU A 146 24.33 9.90 8.18
CA LEU A 146 23.45 9.09 9.04
C LEU A 146 24.14 7.76 9.37
N PRO A 147 23.89 7.15 10.54
CA PRO A 147 22.92 7.56 11.58
C PRO A 147 23.42 8.75 12.43
N LEU A 148 22.48 9.53 12.97
CA LEU A 148 22.78 10.55 13.98
C LEU A 148 23.10 9.86 15.32
N PRO A 149 24.05 10.38 16.12
CA PRO A 149 24.29 9.82 17.44
C PRO A 149 23.07 10.06 18.34
N ARG A 150 22.80 9.11 19.25
CA ARG A 150 21.59 9.05 20.08
C ARG A 150 21.19 10.35 20.79
N ASN A 151 22.17 11.14 21.22
CA ASN A 151 21.95 12.36 22.00
C ASN A 151 22.13 13.65 21.18
N ALA A 152 22.33 13.57 19.85
CA ALA A 152 22.40 14.76 19.02
C ALA A 152 21.03 15.45 18.89
N MET A 153 21.08 16.78 18.76
CA MET A 153 19.90 17.59 18.47
C MET A 153 19.33 17.21 17.11
N ARG A 154 18.02 16.91 17.07
CA ARG A 154 17.34 16.59 15.81
C ARG A 154 17.13 17.86 14.99
N ARG A 155 17.77 17.91 13.81
CA ARG A 155 17.54 18.97 12.82
C ARG A 155 16.12 18.85 12.25
N ARG A 156 15.45 19.99 12.02
CA ARG A 156 14.10 20.08 11.42
C ARG A 156 14.00 21.35 10.58
N ARG A 157 13.14 21.35 9.54
CA ARG A 157 12.83 22.56 8.76
C ARG A 157 11.46 23.12 9.16
N LEU A 158 11.35 24.44 9.18
CA LEU A 158 10.08 25.12 9.46
C LEU A 158 9.10 24.98 8.27
N ASN A 159 9.61 24.97 7.02
CA ASN A 159 8.84 24.91 5.78
C ASN A 159 7.71 25.96 5.69
N MET A 160 7.96 27.17 6.20
CA MET A 160 7.02 28.30 6.13
C MET A 160 7.73 29.53 5.58
N VAL A 161 6.96 30.40 4.93
CA VAL A 161 7.43 31.70 4.41
C VAL A 161 6.71 32.80 5.16
N ALA A 162 7.43 33.82 5.60
CA ALA A 162 6.84 34.98 6.26
C ALA A 162 6.04 35.79 5.24
N THR A 163 4.72 35.88 5.46
CA THR A 163 3.84 36.76 4.69
C THR A 163 3.41 37.93 5.55
N LYS A 164 3.45 39.15 4.98
CA LYS A 164 2.90 40.32 5.66
C LYS A 164 1.39 40.14 5.74
N ILE A 165 0.84 40.27 6.95
CA ILE A 165 -0.62 40.25 7.15
C ILE A 165 -1.13 41.63 6.70
N GLU A 166 -1.96 41.65 5.66
CA GLU A 166 -2.67 42.86 5.26
C GLU A 166 -3.81 43.09 6.24
N HIS A 167 -3.72 44.17 7.02
CA HIS A 167 -4.82 44.64 7.83
C HIS A 167 -5.70 45.50 6.94
N PRO A 168 -6.97 45.14 6.68
CA PRO A 168 -7.86 45.99 5.91
C PRO A 168 -7.99 47.33 6.63
N GLU A 169 -7.85 48.43 5.89
CA GLU A 169 -8.11 49.75 6.44
C GLU A 169 -9.54 49.77 6.97
N VAL A 170 -9.67 50.04 8.28
CA VAL A 170 -10.97 50.18 8.91
C VAL A 170 -11.57 51.48 8.39
N VAL A 171 -12.35 51.40 7.32
CA VAL A 171 -13.22 52.50 6.90
C VAL A 171 -14.27 52.64 8.00
N VAL A 172 -13.97 53.51 8.98
CA VAL A 172 -14.95 53.94 9.97
C VAL A 172 -15.98 54.75 9.22
N LYS A 173 -17.06 54.09 8.78
CA LYS A 173 -18.26 54.79 8.31
C LYS A 173 -18.87 55.48 9.52
N THR A 174 -18.48 56.72 9.75
CA THR A 174 -19.20 57.60 10.66
C THR A 174 -20.46 58.04 9.92
N ASP A 175 -21.58 57.39 10.22
CA ASP A 175 -22.90 57.86 9.80
C ASP A 175 -23.26 59.12 10.59
N LEU A 176 -22.65 60.25 10.23
CA LEU A 176 -22.99 61.57 10.73
C LEU A 176 -24.22 62.05 9.95
N ILE A 177 -25.40 61.94 10.57
CA ILE A 177 -26.61 62.61 10.08
C ILE A 177 -26.52 64.06 10.61
N MET A 178 -26.22 65.01 9.72
CA MET A 178 -26.39 66.43 10.04
C MET A 178 -27.86 66.79 9.90
N GLU A 179 -28.55 66.93 11.03
CA GLU A 179 -29.78 67.71 11.10
C GLU A 179 -29.56 68.84 12.09
N GLY A 180 -29.71 70.07 11.59
CA GLY A 180 -29.62 71.26 12.40
C GLY A 180 -30.04 72.50 11.61
N ASN A 181 -31.32 72.85 11.74
CA ASN A 181 -31.70 74.25 11.75
C ASN A 181 -31.08 74.92 12.99
N ALA A 182 -30.80 76.21 12.82
CA ALA A 182 -30.07 77.05 13.74
C ALA A 182 -30.68 77.10 15.16
N GLU A 183 -29.78 77.34 16.11
CA GLU A 183 -30.00 77.75 17.50
C GLU A 183 -30.30 76.65 18.53
N THR A 184 -29.43 76.65 19.55
CA THR A 184 -29.42 75.84 20.79
C THR A 184 -28.99 74.36 20.68
N GLY A 185 -27.72 74.12 21.01
CA GLY A 185 -27.22 72.90 21.67
C GLY A 185 -27.18 71.62 20.85
N VAL A 186 -25.97 71.24 20.37
CA VAL A 186 -25.72 69.91 19.80
C VAL A 186 -25.82 68.86 20.90
N THR A 187 -27.00 68.27 21.09
CA THR A 187 -27.15 67.08 21.93
C THR A 187 -26.69 65.83 21.18
N ILE A 188 -25.52 65.31 21.53
CA ILE A 188 -24.98 64.04 21.04
C ILE A 188 -25.82 62.90 21.62
N ARG A 189 -26.80 62.39 20.87
CA ARG A 189 -27.50 61.15 21.22
C ARG A 189 -26.80 59.97 20.55
N GLN A 190 -25.98 59.24 21.30
CA GLN A 190 -25.58 57.90 20.90
C GLN A 190 -26.85 57.03 20.82
N ARG A 191 -27.17 56.55 19.62
CA ARG A 191 -28.27 55.60 19.42
C ARG A 191 -27.87 54.30 20.14
N LYS A 192 -28.38 54.07 21.35
CA LYS A 192 -28.27 52.77 22.01
C LYS A 192 -28.91 51.74 21.09
N ASN A 193 -28.11 50.81 20.57
CA ASN A 193 -28.65 49.62 19.95
C ASN A 193 -29.58 48.95 20.96
N LYS A 194 -30.83 48.75 20.56
CA LYS A 194 -31.86 48.14 21.40
C LYS A 194 -31.51 46.65 21.53
N GLU A 195 -30.77 46.29 22.58
CA GLU A 195 -30.45 44.90 22.90
C GLU A 195 -31.75 44.12 23.06
N ARG A 196 -31.82 42.93 22.46
CA ARG A 196 -32.99 42.06 22.58
C ARG A 196 -33.03 41.49 24.00
N LYS A 197 -34.24 41.35 24.55
CA LYS A 197 -34.48 40.82 25.91
C LYS A 197 -33.82 39.43 26.03
N GLY A 198 -32.70 39.32 26.76
CA GLY A 198 -31.89 38.11 26.92
C GLY A 198 -30.39 38.24 26.60
N GLU A 199 -29.94 39.40 26.12
CA GLU A 199 -28.53 39.66 25.73
C GLU A 199 -27.72 40.46 26.77
N GLU A 200 -28.26 40.70 27.96
CA GLU A 200 -27.55 41.45 29.02
C GLU A 200 -26.27 40.71 29.45
N GLY A 201 -25.10 41.33 29.22
CA GLY A 201 -23.80 40.85 29.71
C GLY A 201 -22.94 40.03 28.74
N ARG A 202 -23.34 39.83 27.47
CA ARG A 202 -22.51 39.12 26.49
C ARG A 202 -21.47 40.04 25.84
N ASN A 203 -20.35 40.28 26.53
CA ASN A 203 -19.21 41.00 25.94
C ASN A 203 -18.37 40.05 25.05
N LEU A 204 -18.95 39.58 23.93
CA LEU A 204 -18.29 38.70 22.96
C LEU A 204 -17.93 39.51 21.71
N ARG A 205 -16.71 40.08 21.68
CA ARG A 205 -16.18 40.70 20.45
C ARG A 205 -15.63 39.61 19.52
N LEU A 206 -16.16 39.52 18.30
CA LEU A 206 -15.80 38.52 17.28
C LEU A 206 -14.42 38.79 16.65
N ARG A 207 -13.71 37.73 16.27
CA ARG A 207 -12.63 37.75 15.27
C ARG A 207 -13.22 37.38 13.89
N PRO A 208 -12.79 38.00 12.77
CA PRO A 208 -13.31 37.67 11.44
C PRO A 208 -13.03 36.19 11.11
N GLY A 209 -14.06 35.43 10.75
CA GLY A 209 -13.95 34.04 10.28
C GLY A 209 -14.47 32.95 11.23
N TYR A 210 -14.79 33.27 12.49
CA TYR A 210 -15.48 32.34 13.40
C TYR A 210 -16.93 32.78 13.60
N MET A 211 -17.87 32.14 12.91
CA MET A 211 -19.30 32.26 13.23
C MET A 211 -19.56 31.62 14.60
N TYR A 212 -20.10 32.37 15.54
CA TYR A 212 -20.59 31.82 16.79
C TYR A 212 -21.76 30.88 16.48
N ARG A 213 -21.61 29.58 16.74
CA ARG A 213 -22.78 28.72 16.87
C ARG A 213 -23.18 28.79 18.34
N GLU A 214 -24.29 29.45 18.63
CA GLU A 214 -24.86 29.50 19.99
C GLU A 214 -24.97 28.09 20.59
N SER A 215 -25.27 27.09 19.74
CA SER A 215 -25.25 25.68 20.10
C SER A 215 -23.94 25.20 20.75
N ASN A 216 -22.77 25.66 20.29
CA ASN A 216 -21.49 25.23 20.86
C ASN A 216 -21.25 25.83 22.26
N TRP A 217 -21.66 27.09 22.45
CA TRP A 217 -21.59 27.74 23.76
C TRP A 217 -22.55 27.09 24.75
N GLU A 218 -23.76 26.75 24.31
CA GLU A 218 -24.74 26.04 25.11
C GLU A 218 -24.27 24.64 25.50
N ILE A 219 -23.62 23.91 24.59
CA ILE A 219 -23.00 22.60 24.89
C ILE A 219 -21.94 22.74 25.99
N GLY A 220 -21.09 23.78 25.93
CA GLY A 220 -20.07 24.01 26.94
C GLY A 220 -20.64 24.28 28.34
N ARG A 221 -21.81 24.92 28.42
CA ARG A 221 -22.49 25.30 29.67
C ARG A 221 -23.56 24.30 30.13
N ALA A 222 -23.82 23.25 29.35
CA ALA A 222 -24.84 22.25 29.67
C ALA A 222 -24.60 21.57 31.02
N ALA A 223 -23.33 21.30 31.37
CA ALA A 223 -22.96 20.72 32.66
C ALA A 223 -23.24 21.67 33.85
N GLU A 224 -23.04 22.98 33.65
CA GLU A 224 -23.32 24.01 34.66
C GLU A 224 -24.83 24.21 34.85
N ARG A 225 -25.60 24.27 33.75
CA ARG A 225 -27.07 24.35 33.78
C ARG A 225 -27.71 23.14 34.44
N ALA A 226 -27.19 21.94 34.17
CA ALA A 226 -27.63 20.69 34.79
C ALA A 226 -27.07 20.49 36.21
N GLN A 227 -26.33 21.48 36.76
CA GLN A 227 -25.71 21.46 38.09
C GLN A 227 -24.94 20.16 38.38
N VAL A 228 -24.28 19.61 37.36
CA VAL A 228 -23.60 18.31 37.46
C VAL A 228 -22.32 18.49 38.27
N LYS A 229 -22.36 18.12 39.55
CA LYS A 229 -21.18 18.08 40.42
C LYS A 229 -20.29 16.90 40.03
N VAL A 230 -19.17 17.17 39.36
CA VAL A 230 -18.12 16.17 39.10
C VAL A 230 -17.44 15.84 40.43
N ARG A 231 -17.40 14.56 40.80
CA ARG A 231 -16.68 14.12 42.01
C ARG A 231 -15.18 14.34 41.81
N GLU A 232 -14.53 14.90 42.82
CA GLU A 232 -13.09 15.14 42.84
C GLU A 232 -12.30 13.84 42.55
N PHE A 233 -11.31 13.93 41.67
CA PHE A 233 -10.48 12.79 41.30
C PHE A 233 -9.44 12.52 42.39
N LYS A 234 -9.54 11.35 43.05
CA LYS A 234 -8.53 10.89 44.00
C LYS A 234 -7.44 10.09 43.26
N PRO A 235 -6.17 10.56 43.22
CA PRO A 235 -5.09 9.81 42.60
C PRO A 235 -4.85 8.47 43.30
N ARG A 236 -4.43 7.45 42.54
CA ARG A 236 -4.05 6.10 43.03
C ARG A 236 -5.16 5.24 43.67
N ASP A 237 -6.43 5.67 43.62
CA ASP A 237 -7.56 4.83 44.04
C ASP A 237 -7.89 3.78 42.97
N ARG A 238 -7.21 2.63 43.06
CA ARG A 238 -7.40 1.50 42.13
C ARG A 238 -8.80 0.89 42.21
N TRP A 239 -9.47 0.97 43.36
CA TRP A 239 -10.77 0.35 43.58
C TRP A 239 -11.92 1.11 42.91
N THR A 240 -11.88 2.45 42.92
CA THR A 240 -12.86 3.25 42.17
C THR A 240 -12.61 3.19 40.66
N ALA A 241 -11.34 3.17 40.24
CA ALA A 241 -10.99 2.95 38.83
C ALA A 241 -11.48 1.58 38.33
N TRP A 242 -11.26 0.52 39.10
CA TRP A 242 -11.75 -0.83 38.80
C TRP A 242 -13.28 -0.86 38.71
N ARG A 243 -14.00 -0.31 39.71
CA ARG A 243 -15.48 -0.23 39.68
C ARG A 243 -16.01 0.52 38.45
N LYS A 244 -15.43 1.67 38.10
CA LYS A 244 -15.80 2.43 36.89
C LYS A 244 -15.56 1.61 35.62
N ALA A 245 -14.44 0.89 35.55
CA ALA A 245 -14.12 0.04 34.41
C ALA A 245 -15.11 -1.13 34.27
N THR A 246 -15.49 -1.77 35.39
CA THR A 246 -16.47 -2.86 35.41
C THR A 246 -17.85 -2.39 34.97
N ILE A 247 -18.34 -1.26 35.51
CA ILE A 247 -19.61 -0.65 35.09
C ILE A 247 -19.59 -0.31 33.60
N ARG A 248 -18.47 0.25 33.10
CA ARG A 248 -18.32 0.55 31.67
C ARG A 248 -18.37 -0.71 30.80
N LYS A 249 -17.70 -1.79 31.22
CA LYS A 249 -17.75 -3.08 30.52
C LYS A 249 -19.18 -3.63 30.46
N ALA A 250 -19.90 -3.62 31.58
CA ALA A 250 -21.30 -4.06 31.67
C ALA A 250 -22.24 -3.25 30.75
N LYS A 251 -22.15 -1.91 30.78
CA LYS A 251 -22.92 -1.05 29.86
C LYS A 251 -22.61 -1.33 28.40
N ASN A 252 -21.35 -1.59 28.06
CA ASN A 252 -20.96 -1.92 26.69
C ASN A 252 -21.48 -3.30 26.25
N THR A 253 -21.53 -4.29 27.16
CA THR A 253 -22.14 -5.59 26.88
C THR A 253 -23.65 -5.47 26.67
N GLU A 254 -24.34 -4.69 27.50
CA GLU A 254 -25.78 -4.39 27.34
C GLU A 254 -26.07 -3.69 26.01
N LYS A 255 -25.33 -2.62 25.66
CA LYS A 255 -25.47 -1.92 24.38
C LYS A 255 -25.25 -2.84 23.17
N ARG A 256 -24.26 -3.74 23.25
CA ARG A 256 -24.01 -4.75 22.22
C ARG A 256 -25.16 -5.77 22.10
N GLY A 257 -25.83 -6.08 23.22
CA GLY A 257 -27.00 -6.94 23.25
C GLY A 257 -28.25 -6.29 22.65
N LEU A 258 -28.45 -4.99 22.88
CA LEU A 258 -29.60 -4.23 22.38
C LEU A 258 -29.57 -4.03 20.85
N GLY A 259 -28.39 -3.86 20.25
CA GLY A 259 -28.22 -3.67 18.81
C GLY A 259 -28.54 -4.89 17.92
N ARG A 260 -28.92 -6.04 18.51
CA ARG A 260 -29.29 -7.26 17.78
C ARG A 260 -30.80 -7.50 17.64
N LYS A 261 -31.65 -6.64 18.22
CA LYS A 261 -33.12 -6.70 18.06
C LYS A 261 -33.63 -5.55 17.20
N ILE A 262 -33.21 -5.52 15.94
CA ILE A 262 -33.96 -4.85 14.86
C ILE A 262 -33.94 -5.83 13.69
N LYS A 263 -34.99 -6.64 13.61
CA LYS A 263 -35.51 -7.28 12.42
C LYS A 263 -36.95 -6.80 12.30
#